data_AF-A0A380MXN4-F1
#
_entry.id   AF-A0A380MXN4-F1
#
_cell.length_a   1.000
_cell.length_b   1.000
_cell.length_c   1.000
_cell.angle_alpha   90.00
_cell.angle_beta   90.00
_cell.angle_gamma   90.00
#
_symmetry.space_group_name_H-M   'P 1'
#
loop_
_entity.id
_entity.type
_entity.pdbx_description
1 polymer ?
#
loop_
_entity_poly.entity_id
_entity_poly.type
_entity_poly.pdbx_seq_one_letter_code
_entity_poly.pdbx_strand_id
1 'polypeptide(L)'
;MQELAQRFSCNRKTIARYLKQAQLREPEQRHYSSVNIIMDTTYFGRKFGVMVLYNSISRQALSVSEVKSKSNTLYRQAIRELQEKGI
;
A
#
# COMPACT_ATOMS: atom_id res chain seq x y z
N MET A 1 -11.99 8.94 7.65
CA MET A 1 -13.21 8.45 8.34
C MET A 1 -14.43 9.34 8.10
N GLN A 2 -14.31 10.67 8.18
CA GLN A 2 -15.45 11.58 8.01
C GLN A 2 -15.99 11.61 6.56
N GLU A 3 -15.10 11.67 5.56
CA GLU A 3 -15.50 11.58 4.15
C GLU A 3 -16.21 10.26 3.83
N LEU A 4 -15.67 9.13 4.31
CA LEU A 4 -16.29 7.82 4.17
C LEU A 4 -17.70 7.78 4.80
N ALA A 5 -17.84 8.33 6.01
CA ALA A 5 -19.11 8.42 6.70
C ALA A 5 -20.15 9.23 5.90
N GLN A 6 -19.74 10.36 5.31
CA GLN A 6 -20.59 11.16 4.43
C GLN A 6 -20.97 10.40 3.16
N ARG A 7 -20.00 9.81 2.47
CA ARG A 7 -20.21 9.08 1.20
C ARG A 7 -21.18 7.91 1.35
N PHE A 8 -21.13 7.19 2.46
CA PHE A 8 -21.98 6.03 2.73
C PHE A 8 -23.18 6.36 3.64
N SER A 9 -23.46 7.66 3.86
CA SER A 9 -24.59 8.14 4.67
C SER A 9 -24.75 7.43 6.02
N CYS A 10 -23.64 7.13 6.69
CA CYS A 10 -23.65 6.46 8.00
C CYS A 10 -22.65 7.11 8.95
N ASN A 11 -22.78 6.82 10.24
CA ASN A 11 -21.90 7.43 11.23
C ASN A 11 -20.47 6.84 11.19
N ARG A 12 -19.51 7.57 11.79
CA ARG A 12 -18.11 7.15 11.85
C ARG A 12 -17.88 5.81 12.55
N LYS A 13 -18.68 5.48 13.58
CA LYS A 13 -18.57 4.21 14.31
C LYS A 13 -18.97 3.03 13.41
N THR A 14 -20.01 3.21 12.60
CA THR A 14 -20.46 2.23 11.61
C THR A 14 -19.39 1.96 10.56
N ILE A 15 -18.76 3.01 10.00
CA ILE A 15 -17.61 2.83 9.08
C ILE A 15 -16.48 2.07 9.77
N ALA A 16 -16.12 2.45 11.00
CA ALA A 16 -15.02 1.78 11.72
C ALA A 16 -15.30 0.29 11.94
N ARG A 17 -16.55 -0.06 12.28
CA ARG A 17 -16.99 -1.46 12.41
C ARG A 17 -16.83 -2.22 11.09
N TYR A 18 -17.27 -1.65 9.98
CA TYR A 18 -17.14 -2.29 8.67
C TYR A 18 -15.68 -2.47 8.25
N LEU A 19 -14.83 -1.46 8.43
CA LEU A 19 -13.41 -1.57 8.12
C LEU A 19 -12.71 -2.65 8.98
N LYS A 20 -13.10 -2.78 10.25
CA LYS A 20 -12.57 -3.83 11.14
C LYS A 20 -13.00 -5.24 10.71
N GLN A 21 -14.19 -5.36 10.10
CA GLN A 21 -14.74 -6.63 9.62
C GLN A 21 -14.30 -6.97 8.19
N ALA A 22 -13.76 -6.01 7.46
CA ALA A 22 -13.33 -6.21 6.09
C ALA A 22 -12.17 -7.23 6.05
N GLN A 23 -12.36 -8.30 5.31
CA GLN A 23 -11.27 -9.20 4.95
C GLN A 23 -10.53 -8.59 3.77
N LEU A 24 -9.21 -8.43 3.93
CA LEU A 24 -8.35 -8.10 2.81
C LEU A 24 -8.31 -9.32 1.90
N ARG A 25 -8.63 -9.11 0.63
CA ARG A 25 -8.32 -10.12 -0.39
C ARG A 25 -6.82 -10.12 -0.55
N GLU A 26 -6.19 -11.26 -0.31
CA GLU A 26 -4.82 -11.50 -0.75
C GLU A 26 -4.75 -11.16 -2.25
N PRO A 27 -3.80 -10.33 -2.69
CA PRO A 27 -3.61 -10.13 -4.12
C PRO A 27 -3.33 -11.50 -4.75
N GLU A 28 -3.98 -11.79 -5.88
CA GLU A 28 -3.70 -13.02 -6.62
C GLU A 28 -2.19 -13.18 -6.82
N GLN A 29 -1.68 -14.39 -6.57
CA GLN A 29 -0.30 -14.73 -6.89
C GLN A 29 -0.12 -14.57 -8.40
N ARG A 30 0.63 -13.53 -8.78
CA ARG A 30 0.91 -13.21 -10.18
C ARG A 30 2.37 -13.48 -10.46
N HIS A 31 2.60 -14.28 -11.49
CA HIS A 31 3.94 -14.49 -12.03
C HIS A 31 4.29 -13.31 -12.93
N TYR A 32 5.36 -12.60 -12.57
CA TYR A 32 5.94 -11.56 -13.43
C TYR A 32 7.19 -12.14 -14.10
N SER A 33 7.27 -12.05 -15.42
CA SER A 33 8.51 -12.38 -16.15
C SER A 33 9.57 -11.28 -16.01
N SER A 34 9.12 -10.04 -15.83
CA SER A 34 9.95 -8.88 -15.54
C SER A 34 9.11 -7.79 -14.87
N VAL A 35 9.78 -6.90 -14.14
CA VAL A 35 9.15 -5.82 -13.39
C VAL A 35 9.94 -4.54 -13.60
N ASN A 36 9.25 -3.44 -13.89
CA ASN A 36 9.85 -2.11 -13.89
C ASN A 36 9.26 -1.31 -12.74
N ILE A 37 10.06 -1.16 -11.68
CA ILE A 37 9.62 -0.62 -10.39
C ILE A 37 9.77 0.91 -10.38
N ILE A 38 8.64 1.59 -10.21
CA ILE A 38 8.58 2.99 -9.79
C ILE A 38 8.31 3.00 -8.29
N MET A 39 9.16 3.70 -7.54
CA MET A 39 9.02 3.90 -6.10
C MET A 39 8.70 5.36 -5.83
N ASP A 40 7.62 5.61 -5.11
CA ASP A 40 7.32 6.94 -4.56
C ASP A 40 7.00 6.85 -3.07
N THR A 41 7.22 7.95 -2.35
CA THR A 41 6.82 8.06 -0.95
C THR A 41 6.15 9.41 -0.73
N THR A 42 4.84 9.37 -0.49
CA THR A 42 4.06 10.56 -0.17
C THR A 42 3.91 10.70 1.34
N TYR A 43 4.33 11.84 1.89
CA TYR A 43 4.25 12.13 3.34
C TYR A 43 2.97 12.87 3.71
N PHE A 44 2.29 12.37 4.74
CA PHE A 44 1.07 12.96 5.31
C PHE A 44 1.42 13.76 6.57
N GLY A 45 1.89 14.99 6.35
CA GLY A 45 2.45 15.83 7.41
C GLY A 45 3.76 15.27 7.96
N ARG A 46 4.00 15.44 9.26
CA ARG A 46 5.20 14.92 9.95
C ARG A 46 4.99 13.58 10.67
N LYS A 47 3.84 12.92 10.43
CA LYS A 47 3.41 11.75 11.20
C LYS A 47 3.86 10.43 10.55
N PHE A 48 3.56 10.27 9.27
CA PHE A 48 3.90 9.10 8.49
C PHE A 48 3.94 9.44 7.01
N GLY A 49 4.58 8.60 6.22
CA GLY A 49 4.46 8.55 4.78
C GLY A 49 3.91 7.20 4.33
N VAL A 50 3.44 7.15 3.09
CA VAL A 50 3.05 5.92 2.42
C VAL A 50 4.00 5.73 1.26
N MET A 51 4.73 4.61 1.27
CA MET A 51 5.57 4.20 0.16
C MET A 51 4.79 3.25 -0.74
N VAL A 52 4.86 3.48 -2.04
CA VAL A 52 4.23 2.65 -3.06
C VAL A 52 5.31 2.14 -4.00
N LEU A 53 5.35 0.82 -4.20
CA LEU A 53 6.13 0.16 -5.24
C LEU A 53 5.17 -0.21 -6.36
N TYR A 54 5.36 0.38 -7.53
CA TYR A 54 4.46 0.26 -8.66
C TYR A 54 5.19 -0.36 -9.86
N ASN A 55 4.62 -1.42 -10.42
CA ASN A 55 5.08 -1.97 -11.68
C ASN A 55 4.49 -1.16 -12.83
N SER A 56 5.33 -0.44 -13.55
CA SER A 56 4.88 0.34 -14.71
C SER A 56 4.46 -0.52 -15.91
N ILE A 57 4.97 -1.77 -16.01
CA ILE A 57 4.59 -2.71 -17.09
C ILE A 57 3.16 -3.20 -16.87
N SER A 58 2.87 -3.81 -15.72
CA SER A 58 1.52 -4.30 -15.42
C SER A 58 0.55 -3.21 -14.98
N ARG A 59 1.05 -1.98 -14.74
CA ARG A 59 0.31 -0.83 -14.21
C ARG A 59 -0.38 -1.12 -12.87
N GLN A 60 0.33 -1.79 -11.97
CA GLN A 60 -0.21 -2.26 -10.70
C GLN A 60 0.73 -1.95 -9.54
N ALA A 61 0.14 -1.69 -8.37
CA ALA A 61 0.89 -1.62 -7.13
C ALA A 61 1.33 -3.04 -6.71
N LEU A 62 2.63 -3.22 -6.55
CA LEU A 62 3.24 -4.45 -6.04
C LEU A 62 3.26 -4.47 -4.51
N SER A 63 3.43 -3.30 -3.89
CA SER A 63 3.43 -3.13 -2.45
C SER A 63 3.02 -1.71 -2.06
N VAL A 64 2.32 -1.60 -0.93
CA VAL A 64 1.98 -0.33 -0.28
C VAL A 64 2.27 -0.49 1.20
N SER A 65 3.10 0.39 1.76
CA SER A 65 3.51 0.31 3.17
C SER A 65 3.58 1.68 3.84
N GLU A 66 3.28 1.70 5.14
CA GLU A 66 3.49 2.89 5.98
C GLU A 66 4.97 3.02 6.34
N VAL A 67 5.49 4.24 6.28
CA VAL A 67 6.89 4.56 6.53
C VAL A 67 6.99 5.77 7.46
N LYS A 68 7.88 5.72 8.46
CA LYS A 68 8.07 6.85 9.38
C LYS A 68 9.04 7.90 8.86
N SER A 69 10.05 7.49 8.11
CA SER A 69 11.06 8.37 7.52
C SER A 69 11.70 7.74 6.29
N LYS A 70 12.26 8.58 5.41
CA LYS A 70 12.95 8.15 4.19
C LYS A 70 14.35 7.70 4.59
N SER A 71 14.65 6.43 4.37
CA SER A 71 15.99 5.87 4.55
C SER A 71 16.34 4.96 3.38
N ASN A 72 17.60 4.97 2.96
CA ASN A 72 18.11 4.05 1.94
C ASN A 72 17.97 2.58 2.36
N THR A 73 17.95 2.29 3.66
CA THR A 73 17.71 0.94 4.19
C THR A 73 16.31 0.45 3.86
N LEU A 74 15.32 1.34 3.92
CA LEU A 74 13.92 1.03 3.66
C LEU A 74 13.69 0.64 2.18
N TYR A 75 14.35 1.32 1.25
CA TYR A 75 14.27 0.96 -0.18
C TYR A 75 14.84 -0.44 -0.44
N ARG A 76 16.01 -0.75 0.13
CA ARG A 76 16.63 -2.07 -0.02
C ARG A 76 15.76 -3.18 0.57
N GLN A 77 15.15 -2.91 1.72
CA GLN A 77 14.25 -3.85 2.37
C GLN A 77 13.00 -4.12 1.52
N ALA A 78 12.35 -3.07 1.01
CA ALA A 78 11.16 -3.22 0.18
C ALA A 78 11.42 -4.00 -1.12
N ILE A 79 12.61 -3.83 -1.72
CA ILE A 79 13.00 -4.63 -2.89
C ILE A 79 13.24 -6.10 -2.51
N ARG A 80 13.91 -6.39 -1.38
CA ARG A 80 14.08 -7.79 -0.91
C ARG A 80 12.75 -8.48 -0.67
N GLU A 81 11.79 -7.77 -0.06
CA GLU A 81 10.44 -8.31 0.18
C GLU A 81 9.71 -8.66 -1.13
N LEU A 82 9.98 -7.95 -2.24
CA LEU A 82 9.46 -8.33 -3.55
C LEU A 82 10.14 -9.59 -4.07
N GLN A 83 11.47 -9.69 -3.94
CA GLN A 83 12.23 -10.87 -4.37
C GLN A 83 11.80 -12.14 -3.61
N GLU A 84 11.56 -12.03 -2.30
CA GLU A 84 11.06 -13.14 -1.47
C GLU A 84 9.65 -13.59 -1.89
N LYS A 85 8.84 -12.69 -2.47
CA LYS A 85 7.54 -13.00 -3.06
C LYS A 85 7.62 -13.57 -4.49
N GLY A 86 8.83 -13.70 -5.04
CA GLY A 86 9.04 -14.17 -6.41
C GLY A 86 8.64 -13.14 -7.48
N ILE A 87 8.67 -11.85 -7.14
CA ILE A 87 8.40 -10.72 -8.04
C ILE A 87 9.72 -10.13 -8.52
#